data_AF-A0AAD4KMD8-F1
#
_entry.id   AF-A0AAD4KMD8-F1
#
_cell.length_a   1.000
_cell.length_b   1.000
_cell.length_c   1.000
_cell.angle_alpha   90.00
_cell.angle_beta   90.00
_cell.angle_gamma   90.00
#
_symmetry.space_group_name_H-M   'P 1'
#
loop_
_entity.id
_entity.type
_entity.pdbx_description
1 polymer ?
#
loop_
_entity_poly.entity_id
_entity_poly.type
_entity_poly.pdbx_seq_one_letter_code
_entity_poly.pdbx_strand_id
1 'polypeptide(L)'
;MSMKAGEVVRVSKNGKCTLEFQHIYGECRIVDVCEEIEGFKKLKTFSTEPSDRMQGNQGIGEYIIAFTSEKKEKINPLRSFVNGLLNLPGSNKVLVKEFRIKVPNTGVGEQPYSPYGLLGARNRIEYVIGELDKKHQNKEIDLKHYKGVLIVSLESDICEDCQKGSEKVPYDQPNLILYDYLSGRMIAATGKGPGVQKDILDNAKRFGFEDGKGLAGIMTYGNTVAKLFSTDNEEIEPSDWHSVVCSFNREDFIAELCLFVMPDAQATIIRQ
;
A
#
# COMPACT_ATOMS: atom_id res chain seq x y z
N MET A 1 11.14 24.06 -16.28
CA MET A 1 11.28 24.97 -15.11
C MET A 1 10.94 24.15 -13.88
N SER A 2 11.74 24.23 -12.81
CA SER A 2 11.43 23.56 -11.54
C SER A 2 10.42 24.42 -10.78
N MET A 3 9.20 23.92 -10.55
CA MET A 3 8.20 24.63 -9.74
C MET A 3 8.64 24.65 -8.27
N LYS A 4 8.28 25.70 -7.55
CA LYS A 4 8.49 25.84 -6.10
C LYS A 4 7.20 25.54 -5.36
N ALA A 5 7.29 24.99 -4.15
CA ALA A 5 6.10 24.77 -3.34
C ALA A 5 5.38 26.11 -3.05
N GLY A 6 4.05 26.05 -3.02
CA GLY A 6 3.19 27.24 -2.93
C GLY A 6 2.94 27.94 -4.28
N GLU A 7 3.58 27.51 -5.38
CA GLU A 7 3.20 27.98 -6.70
C GLU A 7 1.85 27.38 -7.11
N VAL A 8 0.92 28.22 -7.55
CA VAL A 8 -0.41 27.78 -7.97
C VAL A 8 -0.32 26.92 -9.22
N VAL A 9 -0.78 25.67 -9.13
CA VAL A 9 -0.86 24.73 -10.26
C VAL A 9 -2.24 24.74 -10.92
N ARG A 10 -3.31 24.95 -10.14
CA ARG A 10 -4.69 25.04 -10.66
C ARG A 10 -5.51 26.04 -9.85
N VAL A 11 -6.51 26.62 -10.50
CA VAL A 11 -7.56 27.40 -9.84
C VAL A 11 -8.88 26.65 -10.01
N SER A 12 -9.63 26.52 -8.92
CA SER A 12 -10.94 25.83 -8.92
C SER A 12 -11.94 26.48 -9.89
N LYS A 13 -12.93 25.71 -10.37
CA LYS A 13 -13.92 26.20 -11.36
C LYS A 13 -14.64 27.50 -10.95
N ASN A 14 -14.82 27.72 -9.65
CA ASN A 14 -15.50 28.91 -9.11
C ASN A 14 -14.55 30.06 -8.74
N GLY A 15 -13.24 29.90 -8.94
CA GLY A 15 -12.22 30.89 -8.63
C GLY A 15 -11.93 31.10 -7.14
N LYS A 16 -12.47 30.26 -6.24
CA LYS A 16 -12.39 30.50 -4.78
C LYS A 16 -11.26 29.75 -4.08
N CYS A 17 -10.76 28.69 -4.69
CA CYS A 17 -9.69 27.84 -4.16
C CYS A 17 -8.55 27.71 -5.18
N THR A 18 -7.32 27.60 -4.68
CA THR A 18 -6.10 27.33 -5.45
C THR A 18 -5.53 25.98 -5.05
N LEU A 19 -5.15 25.19 -6.04
CA LEU A 19 -4.32 24.02 -5.85
C LEU A 19 -2.88 24.47 -6.06
N GLU A 20 -1.99 24.12 -5.14
CA GLU A 20 -0.60 24.57 -5.12
C GLU A 20 0.35 23.40 -5.25
N PHE A 21 1.51 23.65 -5.83
CA PHE A 21 2.61 22.69 -5.85
C PHE A 21 3.06 22.41 -4.41
N GLN A 22 3.28 21.13 -4.09
CA GLN A 22 3.53 20.62 -2.74
C GLN A 22 4.95 20.09 -2.60
N HIS A 23 5.55 20.32 -1.43
CA HIS A 23 6.74 19.58 -1.01
C HIS A 23 6.41 18.12 -0.73
N ILE A 24 7.44 17.28 -0.72
CA ILE A 24 7.37 15.89 -0.26
C ILE A 24 7.68 15.87 1.23
N TYR A 25 6.86 15.15 1.98
CA TYR A 25 6.87 15.08 3.44
C TYR A 25 6.93 13.63 3.92
N GLY A 26 7.45 13.46 5.14
CA GLY A 26 7.65 12.15 5.76
C GLY A 26 8.96 11.48 5.36
N GLU A 27 9.17 10.28 5.89
CA GLU A 27 10.34 9.45 5.66
C GLU A 27 9.91 8.00 5.45
N CYS A 28 10.67 7.27 4.63
CA CYS A 28 10.51 5.82 4.54
C CYS A 28 11.00 5.17 5.83
N ARG A 29 10.18 4.31 6.44
CA ARG A 29 10.49 3.64 7.72
C ARG A 29 9.95 2.22 7.73
N ILE A 30 10.73 1.29 8.28
CA ILE A 30 10.22 -0.03 8.68
C ILE A 30 9.44 0.15 9.98
N VAL A 31 8.28 -0.50 10.09
CA VAL A 31 7.40 -0.38 11.25
C VAL A 31 6.98 -1.75 11.76
N ASP A 32 6.78 -1.85 13.08
CA ASP A 32 6.07 -2.98 13.67
C ASP A 32 4.57 -2.65 13.69
N VAL A 33 3.80 -3.40 12.89
CA VAL A 33 2.35 -3.21 12.79
C VAL A 33 1.65 -3.43 14.14
N CYS A 34 2.23 -4.23 15.04
CA CYS A 34 1.69 -4.45 16.39
C CYS A 34 1.84 -3.22 17.29
N GLU A 35 2.88 -2.41 17.07
CA GLU A 35 3.12 -1.19 17.82
C GLU A 35 2.28 -0.02 17.28
N GLU A 36 2.05 0.00 15.97
CA GLU A 36 1.29 1.07 15.29
C GLU A 36 -0.24 0.88 15.37
N ILE A 37 -0.73 -0.35 15.55
CA ILE A 37 -2.16 -0.66 15.54
C ILE A 37 -2.60 -1.30 16.86
N GLU A 38 -3.42 -0.58 17.62
CA GLU A 38 -4.01 -1.10 18.84
C GLU A 38 -4.88 -2.35 18.56
N GLY A 39 -4.68 -3.39 19.38
CA GLY A 39 -5.47 -4.64 19.27
C GLY A 39 -5.07 -5.54 18.10
N PHE A 40 -3.87 -5.35 17.53
CA PHE A 40 -3.34 -6.20 16.47
C PHE A 40 -3.38 -7.70 16.86
N LYS A 41 -4.02 -8.51 16.03
CA LYS A 41 -4.00 -9.97 16.12
C LYS A 41 -3.07 -10.52 15.05
N LYS A 42 -2.20 -11.45 15.45
CA LYS A 42 -1.31 -12.18 14.54
C LYS A 42 -2.12 -12.77 13.38
N LEU A 43 -1.65 -12.55 12.16
CA LEU A 43 -2.26 -13.11 10.96
C LEU A 43 -2.20 -14.64 11.00
N LYS A 44 -3.23 -15.27 10.43
CA LYS A 44 -3.26 -16.72 10.27
C LYS A 44 -2.10 -17.15 9.37
N THR A 45 -1.45 -18.25 9.74
CA THR A 45 -0.40 -18.90 8.96
C THR A 45 -0.94 -20.20 8.39
N PHE A 46 -0.45 -20.61 7.22
CA PHE A 46 -0.79 -21.93 6.70
C PHE A 46 -0.18 -23.01 7.60
N SER A 47 -1.02 -23.62 8.43
CA SER A 47 -0.61 -24.63 9.40
C SER A 47 -0.43 -25.97 8.70
N THR A 48 0.79 -26.25 8.27
CA THR A 48 1.26 -27.61 8.03
C THR A 48 2.39 -27.92 8.98
N GLU A 49 2.43 -29.15 9.49
CA GLU A 49 3.64 -29.61 10.17
C GLU A 49 4.82 -29.46 9.19
N PRO A 50 6.01 -29.05 9.64
CA PRO A 50 7.19 -28.93 8.77
C PRO A 50 7.50 -30.21 7.99
N SER A 51 7.12 -31.38 8.53
CA SER A 51 7.20 -32.73 7.94
C SER A 51 6.31 -32.93 6.71
N ASP A 52 5.21 -32.17 6.61
CA ASP A 52 4.24 -32.21 5.50
C ASP A 52 4.66 -31.34 4.31
N ARG A 53 5.66 -30.47 4.49
CA ARG A 53 6.28 -29.74 3.38
C ARG A 53 7.21 -30.73 2.68
N MET A 54 6.94 -31.02 1.41
CA MET A 54 7.80 -31.85 0.59
C MET A 54 9.27 -31.37 0.76
N GLN A 55 10.14 -32.21 1.34
CA GLN A 55 11.59 -32.03 1.27
C GLN A 55 12.14 -32.17 -0.17
N GLY A 56 11.26 -32.35 -1.17
CA GLY A 56 11.60 -32.58 -2.55
C GLY A 56 11.44 -31.33 -3.41
N ASN A 57 12.55 -30.64 -3.67
CA ASN A 57 13.15 -30.59 -5.00
C ASN A 57 14.27 -29.54 -5.03
N GLN A 58 15.49 -29.98 -5.32
CA GLN A 58 16.63 -29.15 -5.69
C GLN A 58 16.45 -28.46 -7.08
N GLY A 59 15.20 -28.32 -7.56
CA GLY A 59 14.81 -27.70 -8.82
C GLY A 59 14.13 -26.31 -8.68
N ILE A 60 13.58 -25.84 -9.80
CA ILE A 60 12.81 -24.58 -10.00
C ILE A 60 11.87 -24.36 -8.81
N GLY A 61 11.98 -23.21 -8.14
CA GLY A 61 11.11 -22.88 -7.01
C GLY A 61 9.81 -22.25 -7.48
N GLU A 62 8.66 -22.84 -7.20
CA GLU A 62 7.38 -22.19 -7.50
C GLU A 62 6.94 -21.31 -6.34
N TYR A 63 6.55 -20.07 -6.65
CA TYR A 63 6.00 -19.11 -5.70
C TYR A 63 4.61 -18.66 -6.15
N ILE A 64 3.72 -18.46 -5.19
CA ILE A 64 2.48 -17.71 -5.41
C ILE A 64 2.71 -16.27 -4.96
N ILE A 65 2.27 -15.32 -5.77
CA ILE A 65 2.17 -13.91 -5.39
C ILE A 65 0.71 -13.49 -5.46
N ALA A 66 0.17 -12.99 -4.36
CA ALA A 66 -1.17 -12.42 -4.30
C ALA A 66 -1.10 -10.92 -4.05
N PHE A 67 -1.59 -10.13 -5.00
CA PHE A 67 -1.76 -8.69 -4.85
C PHE A 67 -3.17 -8.40 -4.34
N THR A 68 -3.28 -7.56 -3.31
CA THR A 68 -4.59 -7.21 -2.71
C THR A 68 -5.33 -6.07 -3.44
N SER A 69 -4.99 -5.83 -4.70
CA SER A 69 -5.50 -4.75 -5.54
C SER A 69 -5.51 -5.20 -7.01
N GLU A 70 -6.38 -4.60 -7.81
CA GLU A 70 -6.44 -4.78 -9.28
C GLU A 70 -5.88 -3.57 -10.04
N LYS A 71 -5.60 -2.47 -9.32
CA LYS A 71 -5.13 -1.19 -9.86
C LYS A 71 -3.69 -1.28 -10.38
N LYS A 72 -3.46 -0.94 -11.65
CA LYS A 72 -2.16 -1.15 -12.33
C LYS A 72 -1.04 -0.30 -11.71
N GLU A 73 -1.35 0.95 -11.39
CA GLU A 73 -0.47 1.93 -10.76
C GLU A 73 0.02 1.49 -9.37
N LYS A 74 -0.77 0.65 -8.66
CA LYS A 74 -0.31 -0.03 -7.44
C LYS A 74 0.48 -1.31 -7.78
N ILE A 75 0.00 -2.12 -8.72
CA ILE A 75 0.56 -3.45 -8.98
C ILE A 75 1.94 -3.40 -9.65
N ASN A 76 2.17 -2.51 -10.60
CA ASN A 76 3.42 -2.47 -11.36
C ASN A 76 4.67 -2.33 -10.46
N PRO A 77 4.76 -1.34 -9.56
CA PRO A 77 5.91 -1.22 -8.67
C PRO A 77 6.01 -2.40 -7.70
N LEU A 78 4.87 -2.91 -7.18
CA LEU A 78 4.85 -4.07 -6.29
C LEU A 78 5.29 -5.36 -6.99
N ARG A 79 4.94 -5.55 -8.28
CA ARG A 79 5.41 -6.68 -9.08
C ARG A 79 6.91 -6.60 -9.28
N SER A 80 7.43 -5.43 -9.66
CA SER A 80 8.86 -5.20 -9.82
C SER A 80 9.61 -5.49 -8.52
N PHE A 81 9.06 -5.04 -7.40
CA PHE A 81 9.57 -5.32 -6.06
C PHE A 81 9.67 -6.82 -5.77
N VAL A 82 8.57 -7.57 -5.90
CA VAL A 82 8.59 -9.02 -5.60
C VAL A 82 9.44 -9.79 -6.59
N ASN A 83 9.45 -9.42 -7.87
CA ASN A 83 10.36 -10.01 -8.85
C ASN A 83 11.82 -9.76 -8.49
N GLY A 84 12.16 -8.57 -7.97
CA GLY A 84 13.49 -8.26 -7.44
C GLY A 84 13.86 -9.13 -6.23
N LEU A 85 12.90 -9.41 -5.34
CA LEU A 85 13.10 -10.34 -4.21
C LEU A 85 13.35 -11.78 -4.66
N LEU A 86 12.64 -12.24 -5.68
CA LEU A 86 12.66 -13.65 -6.11
C LEU A 86 13.78 -13.99 -7.10
N ASN A 87 14.33 -13.01 -7.84
CA ASN A 87 15.36 -13.21 -8.86
C ASN A 87 16.78 -12.78 -8.41
N LEU A 88 17.11 -13.01 -7.14
CA LEU A 88 18.44 -12.65 -6.62
C LEU A 88 19.54 -13.54 -7.21
N PRO A 89 20.78 -13.04 -7.34
CA PRO A 89 21.90 -13.84 -7.81
C PRO A 89 22.04 -15.14 -6.98
N GLY A 90 21.89 -16.29 -7.64
CA GLY A 90 21.93 -17.61 -7.00
C GLY A 90 20.56 -18.27 -6.72
N SER A 91 19.44 -17.58 -6.97
CA SER A 91 18.11 -18.20 -6.91
C SER A 91 17.87 -19.09 -8.14
N ASN A 92 17.36 -20.31 -7.93
CA ASN A 92 16.84 -21.16 -9.01
C ASN A 92 15.76 -20.39 -9.80
N LYS A 93 15.53 -20.73 -11.08
CA LYS A 93 14.38 -20.20 -11.84
C LYS A 93 13.12 -20.27 -10.97
N VAL A 94 12.39 -19.16 -10.89
CA VAL A 94 11.14 -19.07 -10.13
C VAL A 94 9.97 -19.06 -11.09
N LEU A 95 9.00 -19.95 -10.88
CA LEU A 95 7.69 -19.87 -11.53
C LEU A 95 6.75 -19.10 -10.62
N VAL A 96 6.19 -18.01 -11.13
CA VAL A 96 5.30 -17.12 -10.39
C VAL A 96 3.87 -17.33 -10.85
N LYS A 97 2.98 -17.67 -9.90
CA LYS A 97 1.53 -17.62 -10.12
C LYS A 97 0.97 -16.36 -9.46
N GLU A 98 0.52 -15.41 -10.27
CA GLU A 98 -0.08 -14.16 -9.77
C GLU A 98 -1.59 -14.30 -9.57
N PHE A 99 -2.07 -13.85 -8.41
CA PHE A 99 -3.49 -13.63 -8.15
C PHE A 99 -3.72 -12.15 -7.89
N ARG A 100 -4.76 -11.60 -8.53
CA ARG A 100 -5.29 -10.27 -8.23
C ARG A 100 -6.66 -10.48 -7.61
N ILE A 101 -6.81 -10.06 -6.37
CA ILE A 101 -8.03 -10.30 -5.62
C ILE A 101 -8.69 -8.96 -5.36
N LYS A 102 -9.92 -8.82 -5.85
CA LYS A 102 -10.79 -7.70 -5.49
C LYS A 102 -11.21 -7.87 -4.03
N VAL A 103 -10.58 -7.09 -3.15
CA VAL A 103 -10.93 -7.07 -1.72
C VAL A 103 -12.08 -6.08 -1.51
N PRO A 104 -13.14 -6.45 -0.75
CA PRO A 104 -14.19 -5.51 -0.35
C PRO A 104 -13.65 -4.39 0.56
N ASN A 105 -14.48 -3.38 0.89
CA ASN A 105 -14.12 -2.37 1.89
C ASN A 105 -13.70 -3.08 3.19
N THR A 106 -12.50 -2.75 3.68
CA THR A 106 -11.85 -3.38 4.83
C THR A 106 -12.14 -2.70 6.16
N GLY A 107 -13.13 -1.82 6.21
CA GLY A 107 -13.60 -1.13 7.41
C GLY A 107 -12.73 0.03 7.85
N VAL A 108 -11.91 0.56 6.95
CA VAL A 108 -11.01 1.71 7.20
C VAL A 108 -11.42 2.97 6.43
N GLY A 109 -12.63 2.98 5.87
CA GLY A 109 -13.13 4.04 5.02
C GLY A 109 -12.51 4.06 3.63
N GLU A 110 -13.04 4.93 2.79
CA GLU A 110 -12.48 5.22 1.47
C GLU A 110 -11.18 6.03 1.59
N GLN A 111 -11.11 6.91 2.61
CA GLN A 111 -9.90 7.65 2.99
C GLN A 111 -9.44 7.24 4.39
N PRO A 112 -8.49 6.31 4.49
CA PRO A 112 -7.82 6.04 5.74
C PRO A 112 -7.02 7.27 6.21
N TYR A 113 -7.02 7.49 7.52
CA TYR A 113 -6.10 8.40 8.22
C TYR A 113 -5.21 7.59 9.15
N SER A 114 -3.95 8.00 9.30
CA SER A 114 -2.96 7.21 10.05
C SER A 114 -3.46 6.86 11.46
N PRO A 115 -3.33 5.59 11.92
CA PRO A 115 -2.60 4.47 11.28
C PRO A 115 -3.48 3.53 10.43
N TYR A 116 -4.67 3.94 10.00
CA TYR A 116 -5.62 3.04 9.32
C TYR A 116 -5.13 2.56 7.94
N GLY A 117 -4.12 3.18 7.33
CA GLY A 117 -3.49 2.64 6.13
C GLY A 117 -2.87 1.26 6.38
N LEU A 118 -2.10 1.10 7.46
CA LEU A 118 -1.55 -0.20 7.87
C LEU A 118 -2.66 -1.20 8.23
N LEU A 119 -3.70 -0.75 8.93
CA LEU A 119 -4.85 -1.61 9.27
C LEU A 119 -5.57 -2.11 8.01
N GLY A 120 -5.79 -1.20 7.05
CA GLY A 120 -6.39 -1.51 5.76
C GLY A 120 -5.58 -2.55 4.98
N ALA A 121 -4.27 -2.34 4.88
CA ALA A 121 -3.35 -3.28 4.23
C ALA A 121 -3.38 -4.66 4.92
N ARG A 122 -3.40 -4.71 6.26
CA ARG A 122 -3.49 -5.96 7.02
C ARG A 122 -4.83 -6.67 6.80
N ASN A 123 -5.95 -5.96 6.86
CA ASN A 123 -7.28 -6.54 6.64
C ASN A 123 -7.42 -7.09 5.23
N ARG A 124 -6.80 -6.44 4.24
CA ARG A 124 -6.71 -6.96 2.87
C ARG A 124 -5.93 -8.27 2.80
N ILE A 125 -4.82 -8.40 3.53
CA ILE A 125 -4.07 -9.66 3.63
C ILE A 125 -4.92 -10.76 4.26
N GLU A 126 -5.61 -10.47 5.36
CA GLU A 126 -6.49 -11.45 6.04
C GLU A 126 -7.59 -11.97 5.10
N TYR A 127 -8.19 -11.09 4.31
CA TYR A 127 -9.17 -11.49 3.29
C TYR A 127 -8.55 -12.44 2.25
N VAL A 128 -7.37 -12.10 1.73
CA VAL A 128 -6.67 -12.94 0.75
C VAL A 128 -6.28 -14.29 1.32
N ILE A 129 -5.87 -14.36 2.59
CA ILE A 129 -5.62 -15.63 3.29
C ILE A 129 -6.88 -16.50 3.26
N GLY A 130 -8.05 -15.93 3.60
CA GLY A 130 -9.33 -16.64 3.55
C GLY A 130 -9.67 -17.18 2.15
N GLU A 131 -9.39 -16.41 1.10
CA GLU A 131 -9.60 -16.85 -0.29
C GLU A 131 -8.62 -17.96 -0.70
N LEU A 132 -7.35 -17.86 -0.32
CA LEU A 132 -6.35 -18.90 -0.58
C LEU A 132 -6.69 -20.21 0.15
N ASP A 133 -7.17 -20.13 1.40
CA ASP A 133 -7.63 -21.28 2.16
C ASP A 133 -8.82 -21.97 1.50
N LYS A 134 -9.81 -21.21 1.04
CA LYS A 134 -10.95 -21.77 0.30
C LYS A 134 -10.49 -22.48 -0.97
N LYS A 135 -9.59 -21.86 -1.74
CA LYS A 135 -9.02 -22.47 -2.95
C LYS A 135 -8.25 -23.75 -2.63
N HIS A 136 -7.54 -23.79 -1.51
CA HIS A 136 -6.84 -24.99 -1.07
C HIS A 136 -7.79 -26.11 -0.67
N GLN A 137 -8.80 -25.81 0.14
CA GLN A 137 -9.84 -26.77 0.57
C GLN A 137 -10.61 -27.34 -0.63
N ASN A 138 -10.86 -26.51 -1.65
CA ASN A 138 -11.51 -26.90 -2.90
C ASN A 138 -10.58 -27.64 -3.88
N LYS A 139 -9.31 -27.86 -3.52
CA LYS A 139 -8.27 -28.47 -4.38
C LYS A 139 -8.02 -27.73 -5.70
N GLU A 140 -8.34 -26.43 -5.76
CA GLU A 140 -8.00 -25.54 -6.90
C GLU A 140 -6.51 -25.17 -6.89
N ILE A 141 -5.89 -25.20 -5.71
CA ILE A 141 -4.47 -24.92 -5.50
C ILE A 141 -3.94 -25.79 -4.38
N ASP A 142 -2.79 -26.42 -4.58
CA ASP A 142 -2.12 -27.14 -3.50
C ASP A 142 -0.98 -26.29 -2.93
N LEU A 143 -1.27 -25.58 -1.83
CA LEU A 143 -0.32 -24.69 -1.17
C LEU A 143 0.92 -25.43 -0.66
N LYS A 144 0.87 -26.76 -0.45
CA LYS A 144 2.01 -27.57 0.03
C LYS A 144 3.13 -27.72 -1.02
N HIS A 145 2.85 -27.45 -2.29
CA HIS A 145 3.81 -27.60 -3.39
C HIS A 145 4.65 -26.34 -3.67
N TYR A 146 4.30 -25.20 -3.07
CA TYR A 146 4.98 -23.93 -3.32
C TYR A 146 6.07 -23.68 -2.27
N LYS A 147 7.18 -23.07 -2.70
CA LYS A 147 8.26 -22.65 -1.79
C LYS A 147 7.85 -21.45 -0.93
N GLY A 148 7.00 -20.59 -1.46
CA GLY A 148 6.48 -19.43 -0.74
C GLY A 148 5.15 -18.95 -1.31
N VAL A 149 4.34 -18.35 -0.43
CA VAL A 149 3.07 -17.73 -0.78
C VAL A 149 3.09 -16.32 -0.26
N LEU A 150 3.51 -15.39 -1.14
CA LEU A 150 3.70 -13.99 -0.79
C LEU A 150 2.40 -13.23 -1.03
N ILE A 151 1.91 -12.56 0.00
CA ILE A 151 0.77 -11.65 -0.08
C ILE A 151 1.30 -10.24 0.09
N VAL A 152 1.05 -9.39 -0.90
CA VAL A 152 1.55 -8.01 -0.94
C VAL A 152 0.37 -7.06 -0.90
N SER A 153 0.36 -6.17 0.09
CA SER A 153 -0.69 -5.18 0.26
C SER A 153 -0.13 -3.78 0.39
N LEU A 154 -0.79 -2.83 -0.27
CA LEU A 154 -0.46 -1.42 -0.22
C LEU A 154 -1.72 -0.59 -0.04
N GLU A 155 -1.77 0.19 1.03
CA GLU A 155 -2.82 1.17 1.29
C GLU A 155 -2.22 2.50 1.70
N SER A 156 -2.73 3.59 1.11
CA SER A 156 -2.30 4.94 1.51
C SER A 156 -3.24 5.46 2.59
N ASP A 157 -2.70 6.22 3.54
CA ASP A 157 -3.47 7.06 4.45
C ASP A 157 -2.99 8.51 4.42
N ILE A 158 -3.77 9.42 5.00
CA ILE A 158 -3.26 10.76 5.32
C ILE A 158 -2.62 10.71 6.70
N CYS A 159 -1.32 11.01 6.79
CA CYS A 159 -0.70 11.24 8.10
C CYS A 159 -0.76 12.72 8.49
N GLU A 160 -1.38 13.01 9.63
CA GLU A 160 -1.50 14.35 10.20
C GLU A 160 -0.53 14.62 11.37
N ASP A 161 0.01 13.55 11.99
CA ASP A 161 0.74 13.64 13.27
C ASP A 161 2.22 13.21 13.22
N CYS A 162 2.76 12.87 12.05
CA CYS A 162 4.06 12.20 11.93
C CYS A 162 5.32 13.11 12.00
N GLN A 163 5.20 14.45 12.13
CA GLN A 163 6.37 15.35 12.10
C GLN A 163 6.67 16.02 13.44
N LYS A 164 7.90 15.83 13.93
CA LYS A 164 8.50 16.62 15.03
C LYS A 164 9.06 17.92 14.43
N GLY A 165 8.31 19.01 14.50
CA GLY A 165 8.72 20.32 13.95
C GLY A 165 7.62 21.36 13.98
N SER A 166 7.92 22.59 13.52
CA SER A 166 7.05 23.78 13.63
C SER A 166 5.90 23.85 12.62
N GLU A 167 5.87 23.01 11.59
CA GLU A 167 4.74 22.93 10.65
C GLU A 167 4.35 21.46 10.43
N LYS A 168 3.29 21.03 11.12
CA LYS A 168 2.62 19.74 10.85
C LYS A 168 1.82 19.87 9.55
N VAL A 169 2.46 19.58 8.42
CA VAL A 169 1.77 19.51 7.11
C VAL A 169 1.26 18.09 6.92
N PRO A 170 -0.06 17.87 6.81
CA PRO A 170 -0.61 16.56 6.45
C PRO A 170 -0.05 16.11 5.10
N TYR A 171 0.16 14.81 4.93
CA TYR A 171 0.68 14.27 3.67
C TYR A 171 0.12 12.87 3.37
N ASP A 172 0.13 12.50 2.09
CA ASP A 172 -0.22 11.15 1.66
C ASP A 172 0.93 10.18 2.01
N GLN A 173 0.63 9.14 2.78
CA GLN A 173 1.60 8.17 3.25
C GLN A 173 1.24 6.79 2.67
N PRO A 174 2.04 6.22 1.76
CA PRO A 174 1.86 4.84 1.32
C PRO A 174 2.31 3.86 2.41
N ASN A 175 1.50 2.84 2.70
CA ASN A 175 1.80 1.80 3.68
C ASN A 175 1.84 0.44 2.99
N LEU A 176 2.99 -0.23 3.07
CA LEU A 176 3.27 -1.52 2.45
C LEU A 176 3.36 -2.61 3.51
N ILE A 177 2.70 -3.74 3.27
CA ILE A 177 2.90 -4.98 4.03
C ILE A 177 3.19 -6.11 3.05
N LEU A 178 4.30 -6.81 3.29
CA LEU A 178 4.65 -8.07 2.64
C LEU A 178 4.57 -9.19 3.67
N TYR A 179 3.77 -10.21 3.36
CA TYR A 179 3.52 -11.33 4.24
C TYR A 179 3.79 -12.65 3.52
N ASP A 180 4.62 -13.51 4.12
CA ASP A 180 4.76 -14.90 3.67
C ASP A 180 3.79 -15.78 4.45
N TYR A 181 2.72 -16.22 3.77
CA TYR A 181 1.65 -16.99 4.39
C TYR A 181 2.13 -18.36 4.91
N LEU A 182 3.17 -18.93 4.32
CA LEU A 182 3.69 -20.23 4.76
C LEU A 182 4.52 -20.10 6.04
N SER A 183 5.44 -19.14 6.13
CA SER A 183 6.27 -18.97 7.34
C SER A 183 5.60 -18.13 8.43
N GLY A 184 4.59 -17.34 8.08
CA GLY A 184 4.00 -16.34 8.96
C GLY A 184 4.88 -15.13 9.21
N ARG A 185 5.96 -14.97 8.45
CA ARG A 185 6.83 -13.81 8.54
C ARG A 185 6.21 -12.64 7.80
N MET A 186 6.40 -11.46 8.36
CA MET A 186 5.84 -10.21 7.84
C MET A 186 6.90 -9.13 7.91
N ILE A 187 6.88 -8.23 6.93
CA ILE A 187 7.54 -6.94 7.02
C ILE A 187 6.56 -5.85 6.60
N ALA A 188 6.59 -4.73 7.30
CA ALA A 188 5.78 -3.57 7.00
C ALA A 188 6.63 -2.31 6.95
N ALA A 189 6.23 -1.38 6.10
CA ALA A 189 6.92 -0.11 5.93
C ALA A 189 5.93 1.00 5.56
N THR A 190 6.23 2.21 6.02
CA THR A 190 5.52 3.44 5.64
C THR A 190 6.43 4.29 4.77
N GLY A 191 5.89 4.94 3.76
CA GLY A 191 6.64 5.84 2.89
C GLY A 191 6.38 7.32 3.15
N LYS A 192 6.94 8.13 2.25
CA LYS A 192 6.75 9.57 2.14
C LYS A 192 5.81 9.89 0.97
N GLY A 193 5.30 11.11 0.91
CA GLY A 193 4.45 11.56 -0.20
C GLY A 193 4.22 13.07 -0.19
N PRO A 194 3.47 13.60 -1.17
CA PRO A 194 3.24 15.03 -1.28
C PRO A 194 2.37 15.53 -0.12
N GLY A 195 2.59 16.81 0.20
CA GLY A 195 1.75 17.54 1.13
C GLY A 195 0.30 17.60 0.66
N VAL A 196 -0.58 17.77 1.63
CA VAL A 196 -2.02 17.82 1.45
C VAL A 196 -2.45 19.19 1.95
N GLN A 197 -3.00 20.02 1.05
CA GLN A 197 -3.44 21.37 1.42
C GLN A 197 -4.62 21.28 2.39
N LYS A 198 -4.48 21.97 3.52
CA LYS A 198 -5.37 21.82 4.67
C LYS A 198 -6.82 22.21 4.36
N ASP A 199 -7.04 23.27 3.60
CA ASP A 199 -8.38 23.73 3.22
C ASP A 199 -9.11 22.72 2.31
N ILE A 200 -8.38 22.07 1.40
CA ILE A 200 -8.91 20.98 0.57
C ILE A 200 -9.19 19.73 1.44
N LEU A 201 -8.29 19.38 2.35
CA LEU A 201 -8.49 18.27 3.29
C LEU A 201 -9.71 18.49 4.19
N ASP A 202 -9.87 19.70 4.73
CA ASP A 202 -11.03 20.08 5.54
C ASP A 202 -12.33 19.94 4.75
N ASN A 203 -12.33 20.22 3.44
CA ASN A 203 -13.48 19.98 2.57
C ASN A 203 -13.78 18.48 2.42
N ALA A 204 -12.77 17.62 2.31
CA ALA A 204 -12.98 16.16 2.30
C ALA A 204 -13.57 15.67 3.62
N LYS A 205 -13.04 16.15 4.76
CA LYS A 205 -13.49 15.78 6.11
C LYS A 205 -14.93 16.19 6.41
N ARG A 206 -15.45 17.25 5.78
CA ARG A 206 -16.86 17.68 5.93
C ARG A 206 -17.87 16.65 5.44
N PHE A 207 -17.46 15.69 4.62
CA PHE A 207 -18.33 14.57 4.22
C PHE A 207 -18.53 13.54 5.33
N GLY A 208 -17.74 13.61 6.41
CA GLY A 208 -17.85 12.74 7.57
C GLY A 208 -16.95 11.50 7.50
N PHE A 209 -17.13 10.64 8.50
CA PHE A 209 -16.33 9.44 8.75
C PHE A 209 -17.26 8.26 8.98
N GLU A 210 -16.86 7.08 8.49
CA GLU A 210 -17.56 5.80 8.71
C GLU A 210 -17.38 5.29 10.13
N ASP A 211 -16.31 5.71 10.81
CA ASP A 211 -16.02 5.35 12.18
C ASP A 211 -16.32 6.50 13.16
N GLY A 212 -16.59 6.14 14.42
CA GLY A 212 -16.75 7.12 15.50
C GLY A 212 -15.45 7.75 15.98
N LYS A 213 -14.29 7.36 15.39
CA LYS A 213 -12.95 7.82 15.81
C LYS A 213 -12.36 8.87 14.86
N GLY A 214 -12.97 9.11 13.69
CA GLY A 214 -12.49 10.09 12.73
C GLY A 214 -11.27 9.62 11.92
N LEU A 215 -11.09 8.31 11.76
CA LEU A 215 -9.95 7.72 11.05
C LEU A 215 -10.34 7.02 9.74
N ALA A 216 -11.64 6.79 9.52
CA ALA A 216 -12.20 6.20 8.31
C ALA A 216 -13.02 7.22 7.52
N GLY A 217 -12.38 8.05 6.70
CA GLY A 217 -13.08 9.10 5.94
C GLY A 217 -13.95 8.55 4.81
N ILE A 218 -15.11 9.17 4.60
CA ILE A 218 -16.06 8.83 3.52
C ILE A 218 -15.56 9.35 2.15
N MET A 219 -14.86 10.49 2.14
CA MET A 219 -14.35 11.13 0.92
C MET A 219 -12.83 11.21 0.95
N THR A 220 -12.20 10.79 -0.16
CA THR A 220 -10.75 10.92 -0.34
C THR A 220 -10.34 12.35 -0.67
N TYR A 221 -9.11 12.68 -0.30
CA TYR A 221 -8.49 13.94 -0.70
C TYR A 221 -8.42 14.05 -2.22
N GLY A 222 -7.97 13.00 -2.91
CA GLY A 222 -7.91 12.96 -4.38
C GLY A 222 -9.26 13.18 -5.07
N ASN A 223 -10.35 12.60 -4.55
CA ASN A 223 -11.70 12.87 -5.07
C ASN A 223 -12.11 14.33 -4.87
N THR A 224 -11.72 14.93 -3.75
CA THR A 224 -11.98 16.35 -3.46
C THR A 224 -11.19 17.26 -4.39
N VAL A 225 -9.91 16.96 -4.64
CA VAL A 225 -9.07 17.65 -5.62
C VAL A 225 -9.70 17.57 -7.02
N ALA A 226 -10.01 16.37 -7.50
CA ALA A 226 -10.62 16.20 -8.81
C ALA A 226 -11.95 16.96 -8.93
N LYS A 227 -12.82 16.88 -7.91
CA LYS A 227 -14.10 17.60 -7.91
C LYS A 227 -13.95 19.11 -7.99
N LEU A 228 -12.94 19.69 -7.32
CA LEU A 228 -12.76 21.14 -7.26
C LEU A 228 -11.99 21.71 -8.46
N PHE A 229 -11.03 20.95 -8.99
CA PHE A 229 -10.01 21.47 -9.92
C PHE A 229 -10.00 20.81 -11.30
N SER A 230 -10.70 19.68 -11.53
CA SER A 230 -10.88 19.16 -12.89
C SER A 230 -11.70 20.14 -13.72
N THR A 231 -11.33 20.36 -14.98
CA THR A 231 -12.08 21.13 -15.96
C THR A 231 -12.51 20.26 -17.13
N ASP A 232 -13.35 20.79 -18.01
CA ASP A 232 -13.86 20.04 -19.16
C ASP A 232 -12.73 19.66 -20.16
N ASN A 233 -11.58 20.35 -20.08
CA ASN A 233 -10.42 20.12 -20.94
C ASN A 233 -9.24 19.45 -20.22
N GLU A 234 -9.24 19.41 -18.89
CA GLU A 234 -8.13 18.91 -18.08
C GLU A 234 -8.68 18.24 -16.82
N GLU A 235 -8.77 16.92 -16.88
CA GLU A 235 -9.25 16.09 -15.77
C GLU A 235 -8.08 15.68 -14.85
N ILE A 236 -8.30 15.77 -13.55
CA ILE A 236 -7.40 15.23 -12.53
C ILE A 236 -7.96 13.86 -12.12
N GLU A 237 -7.16 12.82 -12.35
CA GLU A 237 -7.46 11.47 -11.89
C GLU A 237 -7.36 11.42 -10.35
N PRO A 238 -8.46 11.12 -9.61
CA PRO A 238 -8.44 11.11 -8.15
C PRO A 238 -7.39 10.17 -7.55
N SER A 239 -7.04 9.10 -8.26
CA SER A 239 -6.07 8.12 -7.78
C SER A 239 -4.60 8.51 -7.98
N ASP A 240 -4.32 9.53 -8.79
CA ASP A 240 -2.97 10.03 -9.14
C ASP A 240 -2.90 11.58 -9.16
N TRP A 241 -3.56 12.23 -8.21
CA TRP A 241 -3.47 13.69 -8.04
C TRP A 241 -2.04 14.18 -7.75
N HIS A 242 -1.16 13.27 -7.29
CA HIS A 242 0.27 13.50 -7.03
C HIS A 242 0.97 14.18 -8.21
N SER A 243 0.73 13.71 -9.43
CA SER A 243 1.37 14.23 -10.65
C SER A 243 0.98 15.68 -10.97
N VAL A 244 -0.12 16.17 -10.40
CA VAL A 244 -0.59 17.55 -10.57
C VAL A 244 0.08 18.48 -9.57
N VAL A 245 0.30 18.00 -8.34
CA VAL A 245 0.78 18.83 -7.23
C VAL A 245 2.27 18.70 -6.97
N CYS A 246 2.96 17.72 -7.56
CA CYS A 246 4.39 17.56 -7.39
C CYS A 246 5.02 16.98 -8.66
N SER A 247 6.35 16.88 -8.71
CA SER A 247 7.07 16.35 -9.88
C SER A 247 7.04 14.82 -10.00
N PHE A 248 6.35 14.13 -9.10
CA PHE A 248 6.31 12.67 -9.01
C PHE A 248 4.86 12.19 -9.12
N ASN A 249 4.66 11.07 -9.79
CA ASN A 249 3.38 10.38 -9.78
C ASN A 249 3.30 9.44 -8.57
N ARG A 250 2.12 8.85 -8.35
CA ARG A 250 1.92 7.91 -7.25
C ARG A 250 2.79 6.65 -7.35
N GLU A 251 3.04 6.15 -8.55
CA GLU A 251 3.87 4.96 -8.79
C GLU A 251 5.32 5.18 -8.34
N ASP A 252 5.85 6.39 -8.51
CA ASP A 252 7.21 6.75 -8.07
C ASP A 252 7.38 6.62 -6.54
N PHE A 253 6.40 7.11 -5.76
CA PHE A 253 6.44 6.99 -4.29
C PHE A 253 6.36 5.54 -3.82
N ILE A 254 5.57 4.72 -4.51
CA ILE A 254 5.46 3.29 -4.20
C ILE A 254 6.75 2.57 -4.56
N ALA A 255 7.35 2.87 -5.71
CA ALA A 255 8.61 2.30 -6.15
C ALA A 255 9.75 2.66 -5.18
N GLU A 256 9.81 3.90 -4.69
CA GLU A 256 10.79 4.32 -3.69
C GLU A 256 10.63 3.54 -2.38
N LEU A 257 9.41 3.41 -1.86
CA LEU A 257 9.14 2.62 -0.66
C LEU A 257 9.55 1.14 -0.84
N CYS A 258 9.26 0.57 -2.01
CA CYS A 258 9.65 -0.81 -2.36
C CYS A 258 11.17 -0.99 -2.38
N LEU A 259 11.90 -0.03 -2.95
CA LEU A 259 13.37 -0.04 -2.98
C LEU A 259 13.94 0.07 -1.56
N PHE A 260 13.36 0.94 -0.74
CA PHE A 260 13.76 1.12 0.66
C PHE A 260 13.60 -0.17 1.48
N VAL A 261 12.46 -0.85 1.40
CA VAL A 261 12.18 -2.07 2.19
C VAL A 261 12.91 -3.32 1.68
N MET A 262 13.46 -3.28 0.47
CA MET A 262 14.06 -4.43 -0.21
C MET A 262 15.08 -5.19 0.66
N PRO A 263 16.08 -4.56 1.30
CA PRO A 263 17.10 -5.29 2.06
C PRO A 263 16.51 -6.08 3.24
N ASP A 264 15.61 -5.46 3.99
CA ASP A 264 14.96 -6.07 5.15
C ASP A 264 13.95 -7.15 4.73
N ALA A 265 13.25 -6.95 3.62
CA ALA A 265 12.36 -7.95 3.03
C ALA A 265 13.15 -9.20 2.61
N GLN A 266 14.33 -9.05 2.00
CA GLN A 266 15.20 -10.18 1.66
C GLN A 266 15.65 -10.95 2.92
N ALA A 267 16.07 -10.23 3.96
CA ALA A 267 16.52 -10.83 5.21
C ALA A 267 15.40 -11.57 5.95
N THR A 268 14.18 -11.03 5.89
CA THR A 268 13.01 -11.54 6.63
C THR A 268 12.32 -12.67 5.88
N ILE A 269 12.04 -12.48 4.59
CA ILE A 269 11.17 -13.36 3.80
C ILE A 269 11.96 -14.43 3.04
N ILE A 270 13.08 -14.06 2.40
CA ILE A 270 13.76 -14.92 1.41
C ILE A 270 14.86 -15.81 2.01
N ARG A 271 15.51 -15.43 3.12
CA ARG A 271 16.57 -16.25 3.75
C ARG A 271 16.00 -17.56 4.33
N GLN A 272 15.97 -18.60 3.50
CA GLN A 272 15.89 -20.04 3.80
C GLN A 272 16.78 -20.81 2.83
#